data_AF-A0A167UVV4-F1
#
_entry.id   AF-A0A167UVV4-F1
#
_cell.length_a   1.000
_cell.length_b   1.000
_cell.length_c   1.000
_cell.angle_alpha   90.00
_cell.angle_beta   90.00
_cell.angle_gamma   90.00
#
_symmetry.space_group_name_H-M   'P 1'
#
loop_
_entity.id
_entity.type
_entity.pdbx_description
1 polymer ?
#
loop_
_entity_poly.entity_id
_entity_poly.type
_entity_poly.pdbx_seq_one_letter_code
_entity_poly.pdbx_strand_id
1 'polypeptide(L)'
;MKNVVIHKIVTLIFTEEQLKAYWEKKKTGVPFVSLTNEQYMKLAEEMLQHSSHSQLQQHLIDQGWRTKEEAEGLVVAEDDSREAIHVEMVDTSIPQRPSHKLFIDRLTEVQCSNCQFMFYTRDIENSSPLLCPSCGQTIQ
;
A
#
# COMPACT_ATOMS: atom_id res chain seq x y z
N MET A 1 -1.48 -9.42 17.54
CA MET A 1 -0.40 -8.64 16.90
C MET A 1 -1.07 -7.80 15.84
N LYS A 2 -0.76 -6.51 15.77
CA LYS A 2 -1.45 -5.56 14.91
C LYS A 2 -0.59 -5.20 13.70
N ASN A 3 -1.00 -5.67 12.52
CA ASN A 3 -0.35 -5.38 11.26
C ASN A 3 -1.17 -4.33 10.48
N VAL A 4 -0.51 -3.52 9.66
CA VAL A 4 -1.17 -2.62 8.71
C VAL A 4 -0.95 -3.15 7.30
N VAL A 5 -2.04 -3.38 6.58
CA VAL A 5 -2.06 -3.87 5.21
C VAL A 5 -2.45 -2.71 4.30
N ILE A 6 -1.68 -2.47 3.25
CA ILE A 6 -1.95 -1.43 2.25
C ILE A 6 -2.12 -2.08 0.89
N HIS A 7 -3.27 -1.85 0.26
CA HIS A 7 -3.57 -2.29 -1.09
C HIS A 7 -3.35 -1.13 -2.07
N LYS A 8 -2.32 -1.27 -2.92
CA LYS A 8 -1.97 -0.30 -3.97
C LYS A 8 -1.33 -1.03 -5.15
N ILE A 9 -2.13 -1.51 -6.10
CA ILE A 9 -1.74 -2.39 -7.23
C ILE A 9 -1.22 -3.78 -6.77
N VAL A 10 -0.54 -3.82 -5.63
CA VAL A 10 0.01 -4.96 -4.91
C VAL A 10 -0.37 -4.82 -3.42
N THR A 11 -0.34 -5.94 -2.69
CA THR A 11 -0.58 -5.94 -1.23
C THR A 11 0.75 -5.80 -0.49
N LEU A 12 0.86 -4.75 0.32
CA LEU A 12 2.00 -4.49 1.19
C LEU A 12 1.61 -4.71 2.65
N ILE A 13 2.44 -5.44 3.40
CA ILE A 13 2.23 -5.70 4.83
C ILE A 13 3.33 -5.00 5.64
N PHE A 14 2.90 -4.14 6.56
CA PHE A 14 3.74 -3.52 7.58
C PHE A 14 3.42 -4.16 8.94
N THR A 15 4.37 -4.91 9.49
CA THR A 15 4.13 -5.60 10.76
C THR A 15 4.27 -4.66 11.96
N GLU A 16 3.68 -5.06 13.08
CA GLU A 16 3.79 -4.33 14.35
C GLU A 16 5.26 -4.01 14.70
N GLU A 17 6.16 -4.97 14.54
CA GLU A 17 7.59 -4.81 14.84
C GLU A 17 8.28 -3.78 13.94
N GLN A 18 7.93 -3.74 12.65
CA GLN A 18 8.51 -2.78 11.71
C GLN A 18 8.00 -1.37 11.96
N LEU A 19 6.70 -1.23 12.22
CA LEU A 19 6.10 0.04 12.59
C LEU A 19 6.71 0.54 13.90
N LYS A 20 6.92 -0.34 14.88
CA LYS A 20 7.60 -0.01 16.13
C LYS A 20 9.04 0.47 15.89
N ALA A 21 9.82 -0.29 15.11
CA ALA A 21 11.19 0.08 14.78
C ALA A 21 11.27 1.41 14.00
N TYR A 22 10.31 1.69 13.12
CA TYR A 22 10.21 2.95 12.40
C TYR A 22 9.79 4.11 13.34
N TRP A 23 8.85 3.88 14.25
CA TRP A 23 8.43 4.86 15.25
C TRP A 23 9.55 5.25 16.22
N GLU A 24 10.29 4.28 16.74
CA GLU A 24 11.38 4.52 17.69
C GLU A 24 12.49 5.39 17.07
N LYS A 25 12.74 5.26 15.76
CA LYS A 25 13.69 6.12 15.02
C LYS A 25 13.26 7.59 14.98
N LYS A 26 11.96 7.88 15.07
CA LYS A 26 11.42 9.25 15.06
C LYS A 26 11.61 10.00 16.39
N LYS A 27 12.01 9.32 17.47
CA LYS A 27 12.31 9.92 18.80
C LYS A 27 11.20 10.85 19.32
N THR A 28 9.94 10.47 19.13
CA THR A 28 8.77 11.30 19.47
C THR A 28 8.51 11.41 20.98
N GLY A 29 9.10 10.54 21.79
CA GLY A 29 8.86 10.46 23.25
C GLY A 29 7.51 9.84 23.63
N VAL A 30 6.67 9.52 22.66
CA VAL A 30 5.35 8.90 22.86
C VAL A 30 5.48 7.38 22.72
N PRO A 31 4.97 6.56 23.68
CA PRO A 31 5.03 5.11 23.58
C PRO A 31 4.28 4.58 22.36
N PHE A 32 4.87 3.65 21.62
CA PHE A 32 4.24 3.04 20.45
C PHE A 32 2.85 2.44 20.73
N VAL A 33 2.69 1.81 21.89
CA VAL A 33 1.43 1.19 22.33
C VAL A 33 0.29 2.20 22.60
N SER A 34 0.61 3.49 22.69
CA SER A 34 -0.37 4.55 22.93
C SER A 34 -0.94 5.14 21.64
N LEU A 35 -0.45 4.70 20.48
CA LEU A 35 -0.96 5.15 19.19
C LEU A 35 -2.40 4.67 18.99
N THR A 36 -3.22 5.58 18.47
CA THR A 36 -4.57 5.26 17.97
C THR A 36 -4.46 4.52 16.63
N ASN A 37 -5.53 3.82 16.24
CA ASN A 37 -5.56 3.10 14.95
C ASN A 37 -5.26 4.03 13.76
N GLU A 38 -5.79 5.26 13.77
CA GLU A 38 -5.51 6.29 12.75
C GLU A 38 -4.01 6.65 12.71
N GLN A 39 -3.37 6.79 13.87
CA GLN A 39 -1.94 7.06 13.96
C GLN A 39 -1.09 5.88 13.48
N TYR A 40 -1.53 4.64 13.71
CA TYR A 40 -0.89 3.45 13.16
C TYR A 40 -0.93 3.42 11.63
N MET A 41 -2.09 3.66 11.03
CA MET A 41 -2.24 3.70 9.58
C MET A 41 -1.40 4.82 8.97
N LYS A 42 -1.46 6.03 9.55
CA LYS A 42 -0.65 7.16 9.10
C LYS A 42 0.85 6.86 9.19
N LEU A 43 1.30 6.17 10.24
CA LEU A 43 2.69 5.75 10.38
C LEU A 43 3.12 4.78 9.27
N ALA A 44 2.26 3.83 8.91
CA ALA A 44 2.51 2.88 7.82
C ALA A 44 2.59 3.60 6.45
N GLU A 45 1.73 4.57 6.22
CA GLU A 45 1.76 5.40 5.01
C GLU A 45 2.99 6.29 4.94
N GLU A 46 3.39 6.89 6.06
CA GLU A 46 4.65 7.63 6.14
C GLU A 46 5.83 6.71 5.85
N MET A 47 5.84 5.47 6.37
CA MET A 47 6.87 4.48 6.06
C MET A 47 6.86 4.12 4.57
N LEU A 48 5.69 3.91 3.96
CA LEU A 48 5.52 3.66 2.53
C LEU A 48 6.14 4.79 1.67
N GLN A 49 5.87 6.05 2.03
CA GLN A 49 6.38 7.22 1.30
C GLN A 49 7.90 7.37 1.38
N HIS A 50 8.52 6.92 2.47
CA HIS A 50 9.97 7.05 2.69
C HIS A 50 10.76 5.77 2.38
N SER A 51 10.10 4.72 1.92
CA SER A 51 10.75 3.44 1.56
C SER A 51 11.18 3.44 0.09
N SER A 52 12.41 2.98 -0.17
CA SER A 52 12.87 2.72 -1.53
C SER A 52 12.14 1.53 -2.15
N HIS A 53 12.18 1.41 -3.48
CA HIS A 53 11.58 0.27 -4.17
C HIS A 53 12.13 -1.09 -3.68
N SER A 54 13.42 -1.19 -3.42
CA SER A 54 14.04 -2.41 -2.89
C SER A 54 13.62 -2.73 -1.45
N GLN A 55 13.31 -1.71 -0.64
CA GLN A 55 12.74 -1.90 0.69
C GLN A 55 11.29 -2.38 0.59
N LEU A 56 10.49 -1.81 -0.31
CA LEU A 56 9.09 -2.20 -0.51
C LEU A 56 8.91 -3.64 -0.99
N GLN A 57 9.88 -4.20 -1.71
CA GLN A 57 9.83 -5.63 -2.08
C GLN A 57 9.73 -6.56 -0.87
N GLN A 58 10.31 -6.20 0.28
CA GLN A 58 10.27 -7.00 1.51
C GLN A 58 8.90 -6.98 2.21
N HIS A 59 7.99 -6.12 1.75
CA HIS A 59 6.63 -5.98 2.29
C HIS A 59 5.58 -6.68 1.43
N LEU A 60 5.95 -7.19 0.24
CA LEU A 60 5.04 -7.88 -0.66
C LEU A 60 4.79 -9.32 -0.21
N ILE A 61 3.54 -9.77 -0.33
CA ILE A 61 3.16 -11.18 -0.18
C ILE A 61 3.92 -12.03 -1.22
N ASP A 62 4.39 -13.21 -0.84
CA ASP A 62 5.07 -14.20 -1.68
C ASP A 62 6.43 -13.76 -2.29
N GLN A 63 6.95 -12.57 -1.94
CA GLN A 63 8.27 -12.06 -2.36
C GLN A 63 9.23 -11.99 -1.16
N GLY A 64 9.61 -13.15 -0.62
CA GLY A 64 10.58 -13.27 0.47
C GLY A 64 10.00 -13.90 1.73
N TRP A 65 10.04 -13.18 2.84
CA TRP A 65 9.66 -13.69 4.17
C TRP A 65 8.17 -13.53 4.52
N ARG A 66 7.36 -12.95 3.62
CA ARG A 66 5.97 -12.60 3.89
C ARG A 66 5.02 -13.74 3.62
N THR A 67 4.15 -14.00 4.59
CA THR A 67 3.18 -15.08 4.50
C THR A 67 1.76 -14.52 4.44
N LYS A 68 0.84 -15.28 3.86
CA LYS A 68 -0.56 -14.86 3.71
C LYS A 68 -1.23 -14.68 5.08
N GLU A 69 -0.80 -15.48 6.05
CA GLU A 69 -1.24 -15.42 7.45
C GLU A 69 -0.94 -14.07 8.11
N GLU A 70 0.08 -13.32 7.66
CA GLU A 70 0.38 -11.98 8.18
C GLU A 70 -0.64 -10.91 7.74
N ALA A 71 -1.48 -11.22 6.75
CA ALA A 71 -2.60 -10.40 6.29
C ALA A 71 -3.97 -10.97 6.68
N GLU A 72 -4.03 -12.19 7.24
CA GLU A 72 -5.27 -12.84 7.63
C GLU A 72 -5.50 -12.66 9.14
N GLY A 73 -6.61 -12.03 9.51
CA GLY A 73 -6.97 -11.78 10.90
C GLY A 73 -8.21 -10.90 11.00
N LEU A 74 -8.54 -10.46 12.21
CA LEU A 74 -9.66 -9.55 12.42
C LEU A 74 -9.27 -8.14 11.96
N VAL A 75 -9.98 -7.59 10.98
CA VAL A 75 -9.88 -6.16 10.65
C VAL A 75 -10.42 -5.35 11.83
N VAL A 76 -9.55 -4.55 12.46
CA VAL A 76 -9.89 -3.73 13.63
C VAL A 76 -10.09 -2.25 13.28
N ALA A 77 -9.62 -1.82 12.12
CA ALA A 77 -9.91 -0.52 11.52
C ALA A 77 -9.58 -0.55 10.02
N GLU A 78 -10.28 0.27 9.23
CA GLU A 78 -10.04 0.45 7.79
C GLU A 78 -10.18 1.93 7.40
N ASP A 79 -9.48 2.33 6.34
CA ASP A 79 -9.61 3.62 5.67
C ASP A 79 -9.68 3.39 4.15
N ASP A 80 -10.88 3.55 3.60
CA ASP A 80 -11.22 3.48 2.17
C ASP A 80 -11.58 4.85 1.57
N SER A 81 -11.21 5.94 2.25
CA SER A 81 -11.53 7.31 1.80
C SER A 81 -10.86 7.74 0.50
N ARG A 82 -9.91 6.95 0.00
CA ARG A 82 -9.06 7.27 -1.17
C ARG A 82 -9.27 6.24 -2.27
N GLU A 83 -9.47 6.70 -3.50
CA GLU A 83 -9.76 5.81 -4.64
C GLU A 83 -8.65 4.81 -4.96
N ALA A 84 -7.39 5.22 -4.80
CA ALA A 84 -6.23 4.44 -5.26
C ALA A 84 -5.50 3.66 -4.14
N ILE A 85 -5.95 3.79 -2.89
CA ILE A 85 -5.29 3.19 -1.73
C ILE A 85 -6.36 2.78 -0.72
N HIS A 86 -6.36 1.49 -0.38
CA HIS A 86 -7.14 0.96 0.74
C HIS A 86 -6.18 0.52 1.84
N VAL A 87 -6.43 0.97 3.07
CA VAL A 87 -5.58 0.69 4.23
C VAL A 87 -6.39 -0.02 5.30
N GLU A 88 -5.86 -1.15 5.77
CA GLU A 88 -6.48 -1.95 6.81
C GLU A 88 -5.51 -2.14 7.97
N MET A 89 -6.04 -2.17 9.18
CA MET A 89 -5.34 -2.62 10.36
C MET A 89 -5.93 -3.95 10.80
N VAL A 90 -5.09 -4.99 10.84
CA VAL A 90 -5.48 -6.38 11.07
C VAL A 90 -4.86 -6.86 12.39
N ASP A 91 -5.68 -7.45 13.27
CA ASP A 91 -5.20 -8.22 14.41
C ASP A 91 -5.08 -9.70 14.05
N THR A 92 -3.86 -10.14 13.78
CA THR A 92 -3.53 -11.52 13.37
C THR A 92 -3.57 -12.52 14.52
N SER A 93 -3.78 -12.06 15.77
CA SER A 93 -4.00 -12.98 16.90
C SER A 93 -5.43 -13.51 16.98
N ILE A 94 -6.35 -12.92 16.22
CA ILE A 94 -7.76 -13.29 16.18
C ILE A 94 -8.07 -13.86 14.79
N PRO A 95 -8.41 -15.16 14.67
CA PRO A 95 -8.77 -15.74 13.39
C PRO A 95 -10.11 -15.16 12.91
N GLN A 96 -10.15 -14.53 11.73
CA GLN A 96 -11.39 -14.12 11.08
C GLN A 96 -11.23 -13.89 9.57
N ARG A 97 -12.39 -13.71 8.90
CA ARG A 97 -12.54 -13.80 7.44
C ARG A 97 -11.75 -12.70 6.70
N PRO A 98 -11.18 -13.03 5.53
CA PRO A 98 -10.54 -12.05 4.67
C PRO A 98 -11.49 -10.90 4.36
N SER A 99 -11.00 -9.67 4.49
CA SER A 99 -11.67 -8.50 3.94
C SER A 99 -11.91 -8.72 2.45
N HIS A 100 -13.18 -8.66 2.03
CA HIS A 100 -13.58 -8.84 0.63
C HIS A 100 -13.40 -7.58 -0.21
N LYS A 101 -12.85 -6.49 0.34
CA LYS A 101 -12.69 -5.22 -0.38
C LYS A 101 -11.33 -5.15 -1.07
N LEU A 102 -11.22 -5.87 -2.19
CA LEU A 102 -10.13 -5.73 -3.13
C LEU A 102 -10.33 -4.43 -3.94
N PHE A 103 -9.71 -3.33 -3.53
CA PHE A 103 -9.57 -2.15 -4.38
C PHE A 103 -8.41 -2.39 -5.35
N ILE A 104 -8.76 -2.94 -6.50
CA ILE A 104 -7.89 -2.90 -7.67
C ILE A 104 -8.00 -1.47 -8.19
N ASP A 105 -6.96 -0.68 -7.89
CA ASP A 105 -6.62 0.58 -8.53
C ASP A 105 -7.10 0.49 -9.99
N ARG A 106 -8.07 1.31 -10.42
CA ARG A 106 -8.54 1.32 -11.82
C ARG A 106 -7.41 1.87 -12.68
N LEU A 107 -6.39 1.04 -12.87
CA LEU A 107 -5.31 1.33 -13.77
C LEU A 107 -5.87 1.14 -15.16
N THR A 108 -5.93 2.24 -15.90
CA THR A 108 -6.16 2.15 -17.33
C THR A 108 -4.85 1.67 -17.94
N GLU A 109 -4.88 0.45 -18.49
CA GLU A 109 -3.82 -0.04 -19.36
C GLU A 109 -3.83 0.80 -20.64
N VAL A 110 -2.68 1.36 -20.98
CA VAL A 110 -2.50 2.19 -22.15
C VAL A 110 -1.40 1.58 -23.00
N GLN A 111 -1.74 1.21 -24.24
CA GLN A 111 -0.77 0.81 -25.24
C GLN A 111 -0.44 2.01 -26.13
N CYS A 112 0.83 2.43 -26.15
CA CYS A 112 1.26 3.50 -27.03
C CYS A 112 1.15 3.05 -28.50
N SER A 113 0.37 3.76 -29.32
CA SER A 113 0.24 3.49 -30.76
C SER A 113 1.58 3.54 -31.51
N ASN A 114 2.52 4.36 -31.02
CA ASN A 114 3.76 4.67 -31.73
C ASN A 114 4.88 3.66 -31.46
N CYS A 115 5.05 3.20 -30.23
CA CYS A 115 6.10 2.25 -29.86
C CYS A 115 5.60 0.93 -29.26
N GLN A 116 4.27 0.73 -29.21
CA GLN A 116 3.63 -0.46 -28.66
C GLN A 116 3.93 -0.73 -27.17
N PHE A 117 4.61 0.20 -26.48
CA PHE A 117 4.89 0.09 -25.05
C PHE A 117 3.59 0.16 -24.26
N MET A 118 3.38 -0.84 -23.41
CA MET A 118 2.25 -0.91 -22.50
C MET A 118 2.65 -0.36 -21.14
N PHE A 119 1.83 0.53 -20.60
CA PHE A 119 2.00 1.08 -19.27
C PHE A 119 0.65 1.37 -18.64
N TYR A 120 0.66 1.56 -17.33
CA TYR A 120 -0.53 1.70 -16.52
C TYR A 120 -0.63 3.12 -15.99
N THR A 121 -1.80 3.72 -16.09
CA THR A 121 -2.09 5.07 -15.58
C THR A 121 -3.21 5.00 -14.56
N ARG A 122 -3.12 5.78 -13.48
CA ARG A 122 -4.26 5.96 -12.57
C ARG A 122 -5.30 6.83 -13.26
N ASP A 123 -6.58 6.62 -12.94
CA ASP A 123 -7.72 7.33 -13.51
C ASP A 123 -7.39 8.83 -13.69
N ILE A 124 -7.42 9.29 -14.94
CA ILE A 124 -6.92 10.61 -15.30
C ILE A 124 -8.08 11.57 -15.11
N GLU A 125 -8.30 12.00 -13.87
CA GLU A 125 -9.08 13.20 -13.64
C GLU A 125 -8.35 14.36 -14.32
N ASN A 126 -8.95 14.85 -15.40
CA ASN A 126 -8.55 15.96 -16.28
C ASN A 126 -7.79 15.55 -17.55
N SER A 127 -8.27 16.08 -18.68
CA SER A 127 -7.83 15.93 -20.07
C SER A 127 -6.39 16.36 -20.38
N SER A 128 -5.43 16.02 -19.52
CA SER A 128 -4.01 16.28 -19.76
C SER A 128 -3.47 15.24 -20.72
N PRO A 129 -2.80 15.64 -21.81
CA PRO A 129 -2.21 14.70 -22.75
C PRO A 129 -1.19 13.81 -22.05
N LEU A 130 -1.43 12.49 -22.06
CA LEU A 130 -0.49 11.51 -21.55
C LEU A 130 0.74 11.44 -22.44
N LEU A 131 1.94 11.39 -21.86
CA LEU A 131 3.16 11.11 -22.59
C LEU A 131 3.57 9.66 -22.38
N CYS A 132 3.90 8.97 -23.48
CA CYS A 132 4.48 7.65 -23.42
C CYS A 132 5.84 7.73 -22.70
N PRO A 133 6.06 6.97 -21.62
CA PRO A 133 7.34 6.99 -20.89
C PRO A 133 8.50 6.39 -21.70
N SER A 134 8.22 5.61 -22.74
CA SER A 134 9.23 4.98 -23.58
C SER A 134 9.69 5.88 -24.74
N CYS A 135 8.77 6.59 -25.41
CA CYS A 135 9.10 7.37 -26.60
C CYS A 135 8.78 8.87 -26.50
N GLY A 136 8.22 9.33 -25.37
CA GLY A 136 7.88 10.73 -25.13
C GLY A 136 6.73 11.27 -25.99
N GLN A 137 6.07 10.42 -26.75
CA GLN A 137 4.97 10.81 -27.64
C GLN A 137 3.65 10.94 -26.87
N THR A 138 2.82 11.88 -27.28
CA THR A 138 1.48 12.05 -26.72
C THR A 138 0.57 10.90 -27.10
N ILE A 139 -0.20 10.41 -26.14
CA ILE A 139 -1.21 9.37 -26.32
C ILE A 139 -2.57 10.06 -26.25
N GLN A 140 -3.34 9.90 -27.33
CA GLN A 140 -4.71 10.40 -27.47
C GLN A 140 -5.70 9.43 -26.85
#